data_AF-A0A934ZLH7-F1
#
_entry.id   AF-A0A934ZLH7-F1
#
_cell.length_a   1.000
_cell.length_b   1.000
_cell.length_c   1.000
_cell.angle_alpha   90.00
_cell.angle_beta   90.00
_cell.angle_gamma   90.00
#
_symmetry.space_group_name_H-M   'P 1'
#
loop_
_entity.id
_entity.type
_entity.pdbx_description
1 polymer ?
#
loop_
_entity_poly.entity_id
_entity_poly.type
_entity_poly.pdbx_seq_one_letter_code
_entity_poly.pdbx_strand_id
1 'polypeptide(L)'
;MPRPPPTPPPDPRRAVHALVDQLLDILWAPPPAPVIEDSILPLLTAAQRLGWSQRRLRKFCLDRNVPVMGRGQVAAVDLRAVRAALSSQPRIDRRTEEQIRMDDIKASFDGGP
;
A
#
# COMPACT_ATOMS: atom_id res chain seq x y z
N MET A 1 -0.96 35.40 -54.00
CA MET A 1 -0.61 34.32 -53.05
C MET A 1 -1.79 33.36 -52.93
N PRO A 2 -1.70 32.11 -53.40
CA PRO A 2 -2.78 31.14 -53.24
C PRO A 2 -2.87 30.69 -51.77
N ARG A 3 -4.09 30.65 -51.21
CA ARG A 3 -4.35 30.14 -49.86
C ARG A 3 -4.12 28.62 -49.81
N PRO A 4 -3.51 28.07 -48.75
CA PRO A 4 -3.38 26.63 -48.59
C PRO A 4 -4.77 25.98 -48.48
N PRO A 5 -4.95 24.74 -48.97
CA PRO A 5 -6.23 24.06 -48.90
C PRO A 5 -6.63 23.78 -47.45
N PRO A 6 -7.93 23.77 -47.14
CA PRO A 6 -8.41 23.45 -45.79
C PRO A 6 -8.03 22.02 -45.43
N THR A 7 -7.45 21.84 -44.25
CA THR A 7 -7.17 20.51 -43.68
C THR A 7 -8.48 19.74 -43.53
N PRO A 8 -8.56 18.48 -43.98
CA PRO A 8 -9.76 17.68 -43.81
C PRO A 8 -10.04 17.45 -42.31
N PRO A 9 -11.32 17.35 -41.91
CA PRO A 9 -11.69 17.13 -40.52
C PRO A 9 -11.16 15.77 -40.03
N PRO A 10 -10.82 15.64 -38.74
CA PRO A 10 -10.29 14.40 -38.18
C PRO A 10 -11.31 13.27 -38.34
N ASP A 11 -10.87 12.17 -38.97
CA ASP A 11 -11.71 10.98 -39.16
C ASP A 11 -12.02 10.32 -37.81
N PRO A 12 -13.29 10.25 -37.39
CA PRO A 12 -13.67 9.68 -36.09
C PRO A 12 -13.31 8.19 -35.99
N ARG A 13 -13.24 7.49 -37.13
CA ARG A 13 -12.82 6.09 -37.20
C ARG A 13 -11.38 5.89 -36.77
N ARG A 14 -10.48 6.82 -37.10
CA ARG A 14 -9.08 6.76 -36.67
C ARG A 14 -8.95 6.95 -35.16
N ALA A 15 -9.78 7.83 -34.57
CA ALA A 15 -9.81 8.02 -33.13
C ALA A 15 -10.27 6.76 -32.39
N VAL A 16 -11.29 6.07 -32.92
CA VAL A 16 -11.78 4.79 -32.36
C VAL A 16 -10.71 3.71 -32.45
N HIS A 17 -10.04 3.57 -33.59
CA HIS A 17 -8.96 2.58 -33.75
C HIS A 17 -7.79 2.85 -32.80
N ALA A 18 -7.37 4.10 -32.63
CA ALA A 18 -6.32 4.46 -31.68
C ALA A 18 -6.70 4.14 -30.22
N LEU A 19 -7.98 4.31 -29.86
CA LEU A 19 -8.51 3.97 -28.54
C LEU A 19 -8.53 2.46 -28.30
N VAL A 20 -8.91 1.68 -29.33
CA VAL A 20 -8.89 0.22 -29.29
C VAL A 20 -7.45 -0.28 -29.18
N ASP A 21 -6.52 0.27 -29.95
CA ASP A 21 -5.10 -0.10 -29.85
C ASP A 21 -4.52 0.23 -28.48
N GLN A 22 -4.83 1.40 -27.88
CA GLN A 22 -4.44 1.70 -26.50
C GLN A 22 -5.02 0.73 -25.48
N LEU A 23 -6.29 0.34 -25.62
CA LEU A 23 -6.92 -0.63 -24.72
C LEU A 23 -6.28 -2.01 -24.86
N LEU A 24 -5.97 -2.43 -26.09
CA LEU A 24 -5.26 -3.67 -26.34
C LEU A 24 -3.84 -3.63 -25.79
N ASP A 25 -3.13 -2.52 -25.90
CA ASP A 25 -1.77 -2.36 -25.35
C ASP A 25 -1.78 -2.43 -23.82
N ILE A 26 -2.81 -1.89 -23.16
CA ILE A 26 -3.01 -2.02 -21.71
C ILE A 26 -3.34 -3.47 -21.32
N LEU A 27 -4.14 -4.19 -22.13
CA LEU A 27 -4.53 -5.57 -21.86
C LEU A 27 -3.40 -6.57 -22.17
N TRP A 28 -2.56 -6.28 -23.15
CA TRP A 28 -1.39 -7.08 -23.52
C TRP A 28 -0.12 -6.71 -22.77
N ALA A 29 -0.11 -5.57 -22.06
CA ALA A 29 0.96 -5.25 -21.15
C ALA A 29 1.13 -6.43 -20.18
N PRO A 30 2.33 -7.04 -20.12
CA PRO A 30 2.56 -8.12 -19.18
C PRO A 30 2.22 -7.60 -17.77
N PRO A 31 1.47 -8.36 -16.97
CA PRO A 31 1.16 -7.95 -15.61
C PRO A 31 2.47 -7.56 -14.93
N PRO A 32 2.52 -6.44 -14.18
CA PRO A 32 3.76 -6.01 -13.54
C PRO A 32 4.30 -7.20 -12.77
N ALA A 33 5.54 -7.59 -13.09
CA ALA A 33 6.16 -8.78 -12.52
C ALA A 33 5.92 -8.77 -11.01
N PRO A 34 5.41 -9.86 -10.41
CA PRO A 34 5.20 -9.88 -8.97
C PRO A 34 6.54 -9.57 -8.34
N VAL A 35 6.64 -8.44 -7.64
CA VAL A 35 7.87 -8.06 -6.94
C VAL A 35 8.04 -9.08 -5.83
N ILE A 36 8.81 -10.15 -6.07
CA ILE A 36 9.17 -11.14 -5.06
C ILE A 36 10.19 -10.46 -4.13
N GLU A 37 9.74 -9.47 -3.37
CA GLU A 37 10.34 -9.12 -2.09
C GLU A 37 10.06 -10.32 -1.19
N ASP A 38 11.11 -10.96 -0.65
CA ASP A 38 11.01 -11.94 0.42
C ASP A 38 10.03 -11.41 1.48
N SER A 39 8.78 -11.89 1.42
CA SER A 39 7.68 -11.22 2.11
C SER A 39 7.78 -11.47 3.60
N ILE A 40 8.37 -12.59 4.00
CA ILE A 40 8.56 -13.02 5.37
C ILE A 40 9.88 -12.45 5.87
N LEU A 41 9.79 -11.41 6.69
CA LEU A 41 10.95 -10.77 7.31
C LEU A 41 10.94 -10.96 8.83
N PRO A 42 12.11 -11.02 9.48
CA PRO A 42 12.19 -10.93 10.92
C PRO A 42 11.44 -9.70 11.44
N LEU A 43 10.75 -9.84 12.56
CA LEU A 43 9.86 -8.81 13.12
C LEU A 43 10.61 -7.52 13.43
N LEU A 44 11.90 -7.62 13.81
CA LEU A 44 12.80 -6.48 13.97
C LEU A 44 13.01 -5.73 12.64
N THR A 45 13.39 -6.45 11.58
CA THR A 45 13.63 -5.90 10.24
C THR A 45 12.36 -5.31 9.64
N ALA A 46 11.22 -5.98 9.81
CA ALA A 46 9.91 -5.48 9.39
C ALA A 46 9.53 -4.19 10.13
N ALA A 47 9.77 -4.13 11.44
CA ALA A 47 9.49 -2.94 12.24
C ALA A 47 10.38 -1.75 11.81
N GLN A 48 11.67 -1.98 11.55
CA GLN A 48 12.59 -0.96 11.03
C GLN A 48 12.13 -0.41 9.67
N ARG A 49 11.70 -1.29 8.75
CA ARG A 49 11.20 -0.84 7.43
C ARG A 49 9.91 -0.02 7.51
N LEU A 50 9.11 -0.22 8.54
CA LEU A 50 7.89 0.54 8.78
C LEU A 50 8.12 1.79 9.67
N GLY A 51 9.35 1.98 10.18
CA GLY A 51 9.65 3.04 11.14
C GLY A 51 8.94 2.87 12.49
N TRP A 52 8.60 1.63 12.86
CA TRP A 52 7.84 1.30 14.06
C TRP A 52 8.70 0.60 15.11
N SER A 53 8.27 0.65 16.36
CA SER A 53 8.84 -0.21 17.40
C SER A 53 8.39 -1.66 17.20
N GLN A 54 9.24 -2.62 17.59
CA GLN A 54 8.93 -4.04 17.54
C GLN A 54 7.64 -4.38 18.31
N ARG A 55 7.41 -3.69 19.44
CA ARG A 55 6.20 -3.82 20.26
C ARG A 55 4.95 -3.32 19.51
N ARG A 56 5.04 -2.17 18.83
CA ARG A 56 3.94 -1.60 18.03
C ARG A 56 3.56 -2.52 16.88
N LEU A 57 4.55 -3.04 16.14
CA LEU A 57 4.30 -3.99 15.05
C LEU A 57 3.65 -5.27 15.57
N ARG A 58 4.14 -5.82 16.69
CA ARG A 58 3.58 -7.04 17.28
C ARG A 58 2.14 -6.85 17.75
N LYS A 59 1.84 -5.74 18.42
CA LYS A 59 0.47 -5.39 18.82
C LYS A 59 -0.44 -5.28 17.58
N PHE A 60 0.00 -4.57 16.55
CA PHE A 60 -0.75 -4.46 15.29
C PHE A 60 -1.02 -5.82 14.64
N CYS A 61 -0.04 -6.72 14.61
CA CYS A 61 -0.23 -8.06 14.05
C CYS A 61 -1.27 -8.87 14.84
N LEU A 62 -1.24 -8.77 16.18
CA LEU A 62 -2.25 -9.42 17.04
C LEU A 62 -3.65 -8.83 16.82
N ASP A 63 -3.78 -7.49 16.83
CA ASP A 63 -5.06 -6.80 16.68
C ASP A 63 -5.70 -7.07 15.31
N ARG A 64 -4.88 -7.32 14.28
CA ARG A 64 -5.32 -7.54 12.89
C ARG A 64 -5.31 -9.00 12.47
N ASN A 65 -5.08 -9.94 13.39
CA ASN A 65 -4.93 -11.37 13.09
C ASN A 65 -3.92 -11.67 11.97
N VAL A 66 -2.85 -10.87 11.87
CA VAL A 66 -1.75 -11.13 10.94
C VAL A 66 -0.87 -12.24 11.54
N PRO A 67 -0.63 -13.34 10.82
CA PRO A 67 0.15 -14.46 11.34
C PRO A 67 1.60 -14.02 11.56
N VAL A 68 2.06 -14.19 12.81
CA VAL A 68 3.46 -14.06 13.20
C VAL A 68 4.03 -15.46 13.30
N MET A 69 5.03 -15.77 12.47
CA MET A 69 5.74 -17.05 12.51
C MET A 69 6.86 -16.99 13.55
N GLY A 70 7.02 -18.06 14.33
CA GLY A 70 8.08 -18.14 15.35
C GLY A 70 7.76 -17.41 16.67
N ARG A 71 8.74 -17.38 17.58
CA ARG A 71 8.60 -16.81 18.94
C ARG A 71 9.85 -16.01 19.33
N GLY A 72 9.66 -14.97 20.14
CA GLY A 72 10.75 -14.17 20.71
C GLY A 72 11.56 -13.42 19.65
N GLN A 73 12.89 -13.56 19.70
CA GLN A 73 13.85 -12.92 18.80
C GLN A 73 13.77 -13.45 17.35
N VAL A 74 13.24 -14.66 17.15
CA VAL A 74 13.13 -15.32 15.83
C VAL A 74 11.73 -15.16 15.24
N ALA A 75 10.93 -14.23 15.79
CA ALA A 75 9.62 -13.94 15.22
C ALA A 75 9.79 -13.30 13.83
N ALA A 76 9.03 -13.77 12.85
CA ALA A 76 8.98 -13.26 11.49
C ALA A 76 7.53 -12.98 11.08
N VAL A 77 7.34 -12.01 10.19
CA VAL A 77 6.03 -11.55 9.75
C VAL A 77 6.06 -11.34 8.25
N ASP A 78 4.96 -11.70 7.59
CA ASP A 78 4.75 -11.36 6.19
C ASP A 78 4.43 -9.85 6.07
N LEU A 79 5.37 -9.09 5.51
CA LEU A 79 5.28 -7.65 5.33
C LEU A 79 4.18 -7.27 4.32
N ARG A 80 3.83 -8.16 3.37
CA ARG A 80 2.66 -7.95 2.49
C ARG A 80 1.36 -8.08 3.27
N ALA A 81 1.25 -9.06 4.17
CA ALA A 81 0.07 -9.19 5.03
C ALA A 81 -0.08 -7.98 5.96
N VAL A 82 1.03 -7.45 6.49
CA VAL A 82 1.02 -6.20 7.27
C VAL A 82 0.60 -5.01 6.40
N ARG A 83 1.16 -4.83 5.21
CA ARG A 83 0.77 -3.76 4.27
C ARG A 83 -0.70 -3.88 3.85
N ALA A 84 -1.19 -5.09 3.60
CA ALA A 84 -2.60 -5.35 3.28
C ALA A 84 -3.53 -5.04 4.46
N ALA A 85 -3.13 -5.37 5.69
CA ALA A 85 -3.87 -4.98 6.88
C ALA A 85 -3.85 -3.46 7.12
N LEU A 86 -2.79 -2.76 6.67
CA LEU A 86 -2.71 -1.31 6.69
C LEU A 86 -3.59 -0.65 5.63
N SER A 87 -3.65 -1.20 4.42
CA SER A 87 -4.49 -0.67 3.34
C SER A 87 -5.97 -1.01 3.52
N SER A 88 -6.28 -2.12 4.19
CA SER A 88 -7.64 -2.51 4.60
C SER A 88 -8.11 -1.74 5.84
N GLN A 89 -7.68 -0.50 6.01
CA GLN A 89 -8.28 0.40 6.98
C GLN A 89 -9.72 0.71 6.53
N PRO A 90 -10.77 0.23 7.22
CA PRO A 90 -12.06 0.92 7.13
C PRO A 90 -11.80 2.36 7.58
N ARG A 91 -12.30 3.36 6.84
CA ARG A 91 -12.23 4.77 7.24
C ARG A 91 -12.74 4.86 8.68
N ILE A 92 -11.83 5.08 9.61
CA ILE A 92 -12.16 5.23 11.02
C ILE A 92 -12.80 6.63 11.14
N ASP A 93 -13.99 6.70 11.73
CA ASP A 93 -14.60 7.99 12.09
C ASP A 93 -13.62 8.79 12.97
N ARG A 94 -13.45 10.08 12.65
CA ARG A 94 -12.48 11.01 13.29
C ARG A 94 -12.44 10.95 14.83
N ARG A 95 -13.56 10.58 15.45
CA ARG A 95 -13.70 10.49 16.91
C ARG A 95 -12.81 9.41 17.54
N THR A 96 -12.53 8.32 16.84
CA THR A 96 -11.66 7.24 17.35
C THR A 96 -10.18 7.55 17.12
N GLU A 97 -9.83 8.30 16.06
CA GLU A 97 -8.46 8.78 15.84
C GLU A 97 -7.97 9.74 16.95
N GLU A 98 -8.84 10.61 17.45
CA GLU A 98 -8.51 11.51 18.56
C GLU A 98 -8.25 10.75 19.85
N GLN A 99 -9.01 9.68 20.11
CA GLN A 99 -8.87 8.88 21.33
C GLN A 99 -7.58 8.04 21.33
N ILE A 100 -7.19 7.48 20.17
CA ILE A 100 -5.92 6.75 20.01
C ILE A 100 -4.72 7.70 20.19
N ARG A 101 -4.78 8.94 19.68
CA ARG A 101 -3.74 9.95 19.92
C ARG A 101 -3.61 10.31 21.40
N MET A 102 -4.72 10.48 22.12
CA MET A 102 -4.69 10.78 23.55
C MET A 102 -4.09 9.62 24.37
N ASP A 103 -4.39 8.37 24.02
CA ASP A 103 -3.81 7.20 24.68
C ASP A 103 -2.30 7.07 24.42
N ASP A 104 -1.81 7.36 23.20
CA ASP A 104 -0.37 7.36 22.89
C ASP A 104 0.40 8.48 23.63
N ILE A 105 -0.21 9.66 23.79
CA ILE A 105 0.38 10.77 24.57
C ILE A 105 0.44 10.40 26.06
N LYS A 106 -0.62 9.80 26.59
CA LYS A 106 -0.70 9.37 27.99
C LYS A 106 0.29 8.23 28.30
N ALA A 107 0.41 7.26 27.40
CA ALA A 107 1.37 6.16 27.53
C ALA A 107 2.84 6.63 27.44
N SER A 108 3.10 7.77 26.79
CA SER A 108 4.43 8.39 26.74
C SER A 108 4.78 9.14 28.04
N PHE A 109 3.79 9.45 28.88
CA PHE A 109 3.96 10.11 30.19
C PHE A 109 3.99 9.13 31.36
N ASP A 110 3.33 7.97 31.24
CA ASP A 110 3.31 6.90 32.26
C ASP A 110 4.57 6.00 32.21
N GLY A 111 5.45 6.21 31.22
CA GLY A 111 6.71 5.49 31.05
C GLY A 111 7.91 6.25 31.61
N GLY A 112 7.94 6.48 32.92
CA GLY A 112 9.17 6.82 33.64
C GLY A 112 9.07 6.34 35.09
N PRO A 113 10.14 5.79 35.70
CA PRO A 113 11.52 5.62 35.24
C PRO A 113 11.86 4.23 34.67
#